data_AF-A0A8X7S917-F1
#
_entry.id   AF-A0A8X7S917-F1
#
_cell.length_a   1.000
_cell.length_b   1.000
_cell.length_c   1.000
_cell.angle_alpha   90.00
_cell.angle_beta   90.00
_cell.angle_gamma   90.00
#
_symmetry.space_group_name_H-M   'P 1'
#
loop_
_entity.id
_entity.type
_entity.pdbx_description
1 polymer ?
#
loop_
_entity_poly.entity_id
_entity_poly.type
_entity_poly.pdbx_seq_one_letter_code
_entity_poly.pdbx_strand_id
1 'polypeptide(L)'
;MATIWFLSVVFLTCFLLTAFRRKKQQQGPPSPPGFPIIGNLHQLGDLQHQSLWKLSKKAREFSYNYLDISFSPFDDYWKELRRMCLQELFRVKRLHSIQPIKDEEVKKLIDSVRESASQRSPVNLSEKFLALTVSVICKAAFGLSFQGTVLNNDRFNKLAGEGFLFLGSFSASDFFPNGGWIIGRLTGLQGWREREV
;
A
#
# COMPACT_ATOMS: atom_id res chain seq x y z
N MET A 1 23.73 59.39 0.02
CA MET A 1 24.59 58.37 0.67
C MET A 1 23.99 57.86 1.98
N ALA A 2 23.64 58.73 2.95
CA ALA A 2 23.11 58.29 4.25
C ALA A 2 21.80 57.46 4.18
N THR A 3 20.92 57.73 3.21
CA THR A 3 19.64 57.02 3.03
C THR A 3 19.81 55.56 2.60
N ILE A 4 20.84 55.24 1.82
CA ILE A 4 21.11 53.88 1.33
C ILE A 4 21.62 53.00 2.48
N TRP A 5 22.48 53.55 3.35
CA TRP A 5 22.94 52.85 4.56
C TRP A 5 21.79 52.59 5.52
N PHE A 6 20.87 53.53 5.67
CA PHE A 6 19.69 53.36 6.51
C PHE A 6 18.79 52.23 6.02
N LEU A 7 18.52 52.16 4.72
CA LEU A 7 17.71 51.09 4.13
C LEU A 7 18.39 49.71 4.24
N SER A 8 19.72 49.65 4.06
CA SER A 8 20.49 48.42 4.22
C SER A 8 20.46 47.88 5.66
N VAL A 9 20.60 48.76 6.65
CA VAL A 9 20.52 48.40 8.08
C VAL A 9 19.10 47.96 8.45
N VAL A 10 18.06 48.65 7.96
CA VAL A 10 16.67 48.23 8.18
C VAL A 10 16.38 46.88 7.51
N PHE A 11 16.93 46.63 6.32
CA PHE A 11 16.76 45.35 5.63
C PHE A 11 17.50 44.22 6.33
N LEU A 12 18.74 44.44 6.79
CA LEU A 12 19.53 43.47 7.56
C LEU A 12 18.89 43.17 8.91
N THR A 13 18.38 44.18 9.61
CA THR A 13 17.67 43.98 10.88
C THR A 13 16.34 43.28 10.67
N CYS A 14 15.56 43.62 9.64
CA CYS A 14 14.36 42.86 9.27
C CYS A 14 14.67 41.41 8.87
N PHE A 15 15.73 41.18 8.09
CA PHE A 15 16.18 39.85 7.69
C PHE A 15 16.67 39.03 8.90
N LEU A 16 17.39 39.65 9.82
CA LEU A 16 17.82 39.02 11.07
C LEU A 16 16.62 38.75 11.99
N LEU A 17 15.64 39.65 12.07
CA LEU A 17 14.42 39.45 12.87
C LEU A 17 13.53 38.35 12.30
N THR A 18 13.42 38.22 10.97
CA THR A 18 12.71 37.09 10.35
C THR A 18 13.49 35.79 10.48
N ALA A 19 14.83 35.82 10.41
CA ALA A 19 15.70 34.66 10.65
C ALA A 19 15.70 34.22 12.13
N PHE A 20 15.57 35.15 13.07
CA PHE A 20 15.49 34.88 14.52
C PHE A 20 14.09 34.58 15.03
N ARG A 21 13.04 34.70 14.21
CA ARG A 21 11.73 34.09 14.48
C ARG A 21 11.82 32.57 14.32
N ARG A 22 12.65 31.94 15.16
CA ARG A 22 12.58 30.52 15.46
C ARG A 22 11.20 30.25 16.03
N LYS A 23 10.39 29.52 15.26
CA LYS A 23 9.18 28.87 15.79
C LYS A 23 9.58 28.17 17.09
N LYS A 24 8.96 28.58 18.19
CA LYS A 24 9.04 27.90 19.49
C LYS A 24 8.59 26.46 19.23
N GLN A 25 9.56 25.57 19.12
CA GLN A 25 9.33 24.14 18.99
C GLN A 25 8.63 23.74 20.29
N GLN A 26 7.37 23.32 20.17
CA GLN A 26 6.65 22.70 21.29
C GLN A 26 7.57 21.58 21.81
N GLN A 27 7.75 21.51 23.13
CA GLN A 27 8.63 20.53 23.77
C GLN A 27 8.02 19.13 23.58
N GLY A 28 8.24 18.56 22.41
CA GLY A 28 8.09 17.15 22.16
C GLY A 28 9.22 16.37 22.80
N PRO A 29 9.12 15.03 22.81
CA PRO A 29 10.20 14.17 23.28
C PRO A 29 11.53 14.54 22.58
N PRO A 30 12.67 14.34 23.27
CA PRO A 30 13.98 14.71 22.75
C PRO A 30 14.16 14.15 21.33
N SER A 31 14.39 15.06 20.37
CA SER A 31 14.49 14.72 18.95
C SER A 31 15.92 14.87 18.46
N PRO A 32 16.41 13.96 17.60
CA PRO A 32 17.75 14.04 17.04
C PRO A 32 17.95 15.29 16.15
N PRO A 33 19.20 15.80 16.01
CA PRO A 33 19.51 17.00 15.24
C PRO A 33 19.42 16.77 13.73
N GLY A 34 18.90 17.75 12.99
CA GLY A 34 18.66 17.67 11.54
C GLY A 34 19.37 18.75 10.73
N PHE A 35 19.56 18.50 9.43
CA PHE A 35 20.26 19.42 8.52
C PHE A 35 19.38 20.61 8.07
N PRO A 36 19.97 21.74 7.67
CA PRO A 36 19.21 22.83 7.04
C PRO A 36 18.56 22.37 5.72
N ILE A 37 17.32 22.79 5.46
CA ILE A 37 16.46 22.41 4.31
C ILE A 37 15.97 20.95 4.34
N ILE A 38 16.82 19.98 4.72
CA ILE A 38 16.54 18.53 4.72
C ILE A 38 15.98 18.05 6.08
N GLY A 39 16.30 18.69 7.20
CA GLY A 39 15.87 18.27 8.54
C GLY A 39 16.40 16.89 8.94
N ASN A 40 15.57 16.09 9.61
CA ASN A 40 15.87 14.70 10.00
C ASN A 40 15.59 13.67 8.89
N LEU A 41 15.42 14.08 7.62
CA LEU A 41 15.12 13.17 6.51
C LEU A 41 16.12 12.03 6.36
N HIS A 42 17.41 12.30 6.58
CA HIS A 42 18.46 11.29 6.47
C HIS A 42 18.40 10.23 7.59
N GLN A 43 17.70 10.53 8.70
CA GLN A 43 17.43 9.61 9.81
C GLN A 43 16.14 8.83 9.58
N LEU A 44 15.33 9.29 8.62
CA LEU A 44 14.19 8.56 8.07
C LEU A 44 14.70 7.82 6.84
N GLY A 45 14.98 6.52 6.95
CA GLY A 45 14.70 5.67 5.78
C GLY A 45 13.25 5.94 5.34
N ASP A 46 12.97 5.99 4.04
CA ASP A 46 11.65 6.16 3.42
C ASP A 46 10.61 6.88 4.34
N LEU A 47 10.70 8.21 4.48
CA LEU A 47 9.79 9.10 5.25
C LEU A 47 8.34 8.62 5.39
N GLN A 48 8.08 7.92 6.49
CA GLN A 48 6.83 7.23 6.74
C GLN A 48 5.60 8.13 6.58
N HIS A 49 5.50 9.33 7.14
CA HIS A 49 4.24 10.10 7.12
C HIS A 49 3.76 10.60 5.72
N GLN A 50 4.66 10.86 4.77
CA GLN A 50 4.29 11.31 3.42
C GLN A 50 4.09 10.15 2.46
N SER A 51 4.91 9.11 2.59
CA SER A 51 4.61 7.79 2.03
C SER A 51 3.26 7.33 2.52
N LEU A 52 2.95 7.51 3.80
CA LEU A 52 1.67 7.19 4.41
C LEU A 52 0.54 8.04 3.84
N TRP A 53 0.71 9.33 3.55
CA TRP A 53 -0.33 10.16 2.89
C TRP A 53 -0.57 9.79 1.41
N LYS A 54 0.47 9.42 0.66
CA LYS A 54 0.30 8.99 -0.75
C LYS A 54 -0.15 7.54 -0.86
N LEU A 55 0.34 6.66 0.02
CA LEU A 55 -0.28 5.37 0.30
C LEU A 55 -1.71 5.56 0.76
N SER A 56 -2.05 6.57 1.57
CA SER A 56 -3.43 6.80 1.96
C SER A 56 -4.27 7.16 0.75
N LYS A 57 -3.79 8.01 -0.18
CA LYS A 57 -4.53 8.29 -1.42
C LYS A 57 -4.72 7.05 -2.31
N LYS A 58 -3.66 6.26 -2.52
CA LYS A 58 -3.73 4.98 -3.25
C LYS A 58 -4.68 3.99 -2.58
N ALA A 59 -4.51 3.81 -1.28
CA ALA A 59 -5.38 3.00 -0.44
C ALA A 59 -6.82 3.49 -0.54
N ARG A 60 -7.07 4.79 -0.53
CA ARG A 60 -8.41 5.38 -0.67
C ARG A 60 -9.08 4.99 -1.99
N GLU A 61 -8.35 5.06 -3.11
CA GLU A 61 -8.88 4.67 -4.42
C GLU A 61 -9.12 3.15 -4.48
N PHE A 62 -8.20 2.35 -3.95
CA PHE A 62 -8.30 0.88 -3.90
C PHE A 62 -9.41 0.36 -2.95
N SER A 63 -9.60 1.02 -1.81
CA SER A 63 -10.53 0.64 -0.72
C SER A 63 -11.92 1.26 -0.85
N TYR A 64 -12.28 1.83 -2.00
CA TYR A 64 -13.53 2.56 -2.18
C TYR A 64 -13.76 3.61 -1.07
N ASN A 65 -12.80 4.51 -0.91
CA ASN A 65 -12.79 5.55 0.11
C ASN A 65 -12.77 5.03 1.56
N TYR A 66 -11.90 4.04 1.84
CA TYR A 66 -11.69 3.45 3.17
C TYR A 66 -12.91 2.75 3.76
N LEU A 67 -13.75 2.18 2.89
CA LEU A 67 -14.92 1.38 3.28
C LEU A 67 -14.58 -0.11 3.46
N ASP A 68 -13.32 -0.50 3.27
CA ASP A 68 -12.86 -1.85 3.54
C ASP A 68 -12.28 -1.99 4.96
N ILE A 69 -12.24 -3.22 5.48
CA ILE A 69 -11.73 -3.49 6.82
C ILE A 69 -10.21 -3.25 6.99
N SER A 70 -9.44 -3.25 5.89
CA SER A 70 -7.97 -3.19 5.91
C SER A 70 -7.44 -1.75 5.94
N PHE A 71 -8.09 -0.82 5.23
CA PHE A 71 -7.66 0.58 5.16
C PHE A 71 -8.59 1.58 5.86
N SER A 72 -9.72 1.12 6.40
CA SER A 72 -10.62 1.96 7.21
C SER A 72 -9.92 2.53 8.46
N PRO A 73 -10.09 3.84 8.77
CA PRO A 73 -9.55 4.43 9.98
C PRO A 73 -10.16 3.77 11.22
N PHE A 74 -9.41 3.76 12.34
CA PHE A 74 -9.89 3.18 13.57
C PHE A 74 -10.97 4.06 14.22
N ASP A 75 -12.22 3.80 13.86
CA ASP A 75 -13.42 4.49 14.35
C ASP A 75 -14.52 3.46 14.70
N ASP A 76 -15.73 3.95 14.98
CA ASP A 76 -16.86 3.08 15.31
C ASP A 76 -17.30 2.22 14.12
N TYR A 77 -17.16 2.71 12.89
CA TYR A 77 -17.43 1.96 11.68
C TYR A 77 -16.49 0.75 11.53
N TRP A 78 -15.18 0.95 11.72
CA TRP A 78 -14.23 -0.16 11.71
C TRP A 78 -14.52 -1.20 12.79
N LYS A 79 -14.91 -0.77 14.00
CA LYS A 79 -15.27 -1.68 15.10
C LYS A 79 -16.50 -2.52 14.72
N GLU A 80 -17.50 -1.93 14.09
CA GLU A 80 -18.69 -2.63 13.61
C GLU A 80 -18.36 -3.64 12.50
N LEU A 81 -17.59 -3.24 11.47
CA LEU A 81 -17.11 -4.13 10.42
C LEU A 81 -16.34 -5.32 11.01
N ARG A 82 -15.36 -5.05 11.89
CA ARG A 82 -14.57 -6.08 12.55
C ARG A 82 -15.45 -7.04 13.34
N ARG A 83 -16.41 -6.52 14.10
CA ARG A 83 -17.35 -7.33 14.86
C ARG A 83 -18.14 -8.26 13.95
N MET A 84 -18.70 -7.75 12.85
CA MET A 84 -19.41 -8.57 11.86
C MET A 84 -18.51 -9.66 11.27
N CYS A 85 -17.31 -9.31 10.81
CA CYS A 85 -16.36 -10.29 10.27
C CYS A 85 -16.01 -11.38 11.29
N LEU A 86 -15.73 -11.03 12.54
CA LEU A 86 -15.37 -12.01 13.56
C LEU A 86 -16.53 -12.94 13.93
N GLN A 87 -17.76 -12.41 13.97
CA GLN A 87 -18.94 -13.18 14.35
C GLN A 87 -19.46 -14.07 13.22
N GLU A 88 -19.41 -13.60 11.97
CA GLU A 88 -20.03 -14.29 10.83
C GLU A 88 -19.04 -15.05 9.95
N LEU A 89 -17.82 -14.54 9.78
CA LEU A 89 -16.81 -15.13 8.89
C LEU A 89 -15.79 -15.97 9.65
N PHE A 90 -15.23 -15.44 10.74
CA PHE A 90 -14.13 -16.08 11.50
C PHE A 90 -14.58 -16.90 12.72
N ARG A 91 -15.87 -17.21 12.81
CA ARG A 91 -16.38 -18.09 13.87
C ARG A 91 -15.79 -19.50 13.73
N VAL A 92 -15.42 -20.13 14.84
CA VAL A 92 -14.86 -21.52 14.83
C VAL A 92 -15.74 -22.50 14.06
N LYS A 93 -17.08 -22.40 14.21
CA LYS A 93 -18.04 -23.22 13.45
C LYS A 93 -17.93 -23.00 11.94
N ARG A 94 -17.74 -21.75 11.50
CA ARG A 94 -17.55 -21.39 10.08
C ARG A 94 -16.21 -21.88 9.56
N LEU A 95 -15.14 -21.75 10.34
CA LEU A 95 -13.83 -22.29 9.99
C LEU A 95 -13.89 -23.81 9.77
N HIS A 96 -14.60 -24.54 10.65
CA HIS A 96 -14.84 -25.97 10.46
C HIS A 96 -15.64 -26.29 9.19
N SER A 97 -16.64 -25.46 8.84
CA SER A 97 -17.41 -25.66 7.60
C SER A 97 -16.60 -25.41 6.32
N ILE A 98 -15.55 -24.59 6.39
CA ILE A 98 -14.65 -24.29 5.27
C ILE A 98 -13.53 -25.33 5.15
N GLN A 99 -13.21 -26.06 6.22
CA GLN A 99 -12.18 -27.11 6.18
C GLN A 99 -12.33 -28.12 5.03
N PRO A 100 -13.50 -28.74 4.78
CA PRO A 100 -13.65 -29.69 3.67
C PRO A 100 -13.40 -29.04 2.30
N ILE A 101 -13.74 -27.75 2.15
CA ILE A 101 -13.46 -26.99 0.93
C ILE A 101 -11.94 -26.85 0.73
N LYS A 102 -11.20 -26.52 1.80
CA LYS A 102 -9.74 -26.42 1.74
C LYS A 102 -9.10 -27.74 1.37
N ASP A 103 -9.57 -28.83 1.98
CA ASP A 103 -9.03 -30.17 1.73
C ASP A 103 -9.27 -30.60 0.27
N GLU A 104 -10.45 -30.31 -0.29
CA GLU A 104 -10.78 -30.58 -1.69
C GLU A 104 -9.89 -29.79 -2.66
N GLU A 105 -9.75 -28.47 -2.47
CA GLU A 105 -8.97 -27.62 -3.37
C GLU A 105 -7.45 -27.91 -3.25
N VAL A 106 -6.95 -28.23 -2.05
CA VAL A 106 -5.56 -28.67 -1.84
C VAL A 106 -5.30 -30.01 -2.53
N LYS A 107 -6.25 -30.95 -2.48
CA LYS A 107 -6.14 -32.22 -3.20
C LYS A 107 -6.04 -32.01 -4.70
N LYS A 108 -6.88 -31.15 -5.29
CA LYS A 108 -6.80 -30.79 -6.72
C LYS A 108 -5.44 -30.22 -7.10
N LEU A 109 -4.88 -29.36 -6.25
CA LEU A 109 -3.54 -28.82 -6.46
C LEU A 109 -2.48 -29.94 -6.47
N ILE A 110 -2.51 -30.85 -5.48
CA ILE A 110 -1.57 -31.98 -5.41
C ILE A 110 -1.68 -32.87 -6.66
N ASP A 111 -2.91 -33.19 -7.09
CA ASP A 111 -3.15 -34.00 -8.28
C ASP A 111 -2.61 -33.31 -9.55
N SER A 112 -2.82 -32.00 -9.70
CA SER A 112 -2.25 -31.22 -10.82
C SER A 112 -0.72 -31.20 -10.80
N VAL A 113 -0.10 -31.05 -9.64
CA VAL A 113 1.37 -31.08 -9.50
C VAL A 113 1.90 -32.47 -9.83
N ARG A 114 1.22 -33.54 -9.40
CA ARG A 114 1.58 -34.92 -9.71
C ARG A 114 1.52 -35.22 -11.21
N GLU A 115 0.51 -34.68 -11.90
CA GLU A 115 0.39 -34.80 -13.34
C GLU A 115 1.53 -34.08 -14.07
N SER A 116 1.83 -32.83 -13.70
CA SER A 116 2.96 -32.07 -14.27
C SER A 116 4.30 -32.76 -14.01
N ALA A 117 4.51 -33.32 -12.81
CA ALA A 117 5.70 -34.10 -12.49
C ALA A 117 5.84 -35.33 -13.40
N SER A 118 4.73 -36.01 -13.71
CA SER A 118 4.71 -37.17 -14.61
C SER A 118 5.07 -36.80 -16.05
N GLN A 119 4.68 -35.59 -16.48
CA GLN A 119 5.01 -35.01 -17.78
C GLN A 119 6.39 -34.34 -17.80
N ARG A 120 7.11 -34.31 -16.66
CA ARG A 120 8.37 -33.57 -16.46
C ARG A 120 8.27 -32.09 -16.85
N SER A 121 7.10 -31.48 -16.69
CA SER A 121 6.88 -30.06 -16.97
C SER A 121 7.16 -29.19 -15.73
N PRO A 122 7.83 -28.03 -15.90
CA PRO A 122 8.04 -27.10 -14.79
C PRO A 122 6.72 -26.49 -14.32
N VAL A 123 6.56 -26.32 -13.01
CA VAL A 123 5.34 -25.77 -12.38
C VAL A 123 5.65 -24.44 -11.73
N ASN A 124 4.88 -23.40 -12.06
CA ASN A 124 4.92 -22.12 -11.35
C ASN A 124 4.10 -22.21 -10.05
N LEU A 125 4.77 -22.32 -8.91
CA LEU A 125 4.11 -22.43 -7.61
C LEU A 125 3.35 -21.17 -7.20
N SER A 126 3.83 -19.98 -7.57
CA SER A 126 3.17 -18.71 -7.23
C SER A 126 1.79 -18.63 -7.85
N GLU A 127 1.69 -18.99 -9.12
CA GLU A 127 0.41 -19.05 -9.84
C GLU A 127 -0.53 -20.10 -9.22
N LYS A 128 -0.01 -21.30 -8.93
CA LYS A 128 -0.78 -22.38 -8.32
C LYS A 128 -1.30 -22.02 -6.92
N PHE A 129 -0.50 -21.36 -6.08
CA PHE A 129 -0.93 -20.92 -4.75
C PHE A 129 -1.93 -19.76 -4.79
N LEU A 130 -1.78 -18.83 -5.74
CA LEU A 130 -2.77 -17.78 -5.96
C LEU A 130 -4.10 -18.41 -6.39
N ALA A 131 -4.09 -19.31 -7.38
CA ALA A 131 -5.29 -20.01 -7.83
C ALA A 131 -5.95 -20.82 -6.71
N LEU A 132 -5.17 -21.51 -5.86
CA LEU A 132 -5.68 -22.22 -4.68
C LEU A 132 -6.39 -21.25 -3.72
N THR A 133 -5.76 -20.12 -3.40
CA THR A 133 -6.30 -19.14 -2.45
C THR A 133 -7.63 -18.57 -2.95
N VAL A 134 -7.68 -18.19 -4.22
CA VAL A 134 -8.91 -17.65 -4.83
C VAL A 134 -10.00 -18.72 -4.88
N SER A 135 -9.65 -19.96 -5.22
CA SER A 135 -10.61 -21.08 -5.26
C SER A 135 -11.24 -21.35 -3.90
N VAL A 136 -10.43 -21.40 -2.85
CA VAL A 136 -10.93 -21.57 -1.47
C VAL A 136 -11.84 -20.40 -1.07
N ILE A 137 -11.43 -19.15 -1.34
CA ILE A 137 -12.22 -17.95 -0.98
C ILE A 137 -13.54 -17.92 -1.75
N CYS A 138 -13.52 -18.11 -3.07
CA CYS A 138 -14.73 -18.10 -3.90
C CYS A 138 -15.72 -19.18 -3.50
N LYS A 139 -15.22 -20.39 -3.22
CA LYS A 139 -16.08 -21.51 -2.84
C LYS A 139 -16.60 -21.35 -1.41
N ALA A 140 -15.81 -20.80 -0.50
CA ALA A 140 -16.24 -20.51 0.87
C ALA A 140 -17.25 -19.35 0.94
N ALA A 141 -17.06 -18.30 0.14
CA ALA A 141 -17.89 -17.09 0.17
C ALA A 141 -19.16 -17.22 -0.68
N PHE A 142 -19.06 -17.82 -1.87
CA PHE A 142 -20.13 -17.85 -2.87
C PHE A 142 -20.64 -19.26 -3.20
N GLY A 143 -19.98 -20.32 -2.72
CA GLY A 143 -20.32 -21.70 -3.08
C GLY A 143 -19.99 -22.06 -4.54
N LEU A 144 -19.27 -21.20 -5.25
CA LEU A 144 -18.93 -21.39 -6.67
C LEU A 144 -17.51 -21.94 -6.82
N SER A 145 -17.33 -22.90 -7.74
CA SER A 145 -16.00 -23.34 -8.12
C SER A 145 -15.32 -22.26 -8.95
N PHE A 146 -14.10 -21.87 -8.59
CA PHE A 146 -13.31 -20.91 -9.37
C PHE A 146 -13.13 -21.38 -10.81
N GLN A 147 -12.81 -22.67 -11.00
CA GLN A 147 -12.72 -23.33 -12.30
C GLN A 147 -14.08 -23.30 -13.02
N GLY A 148 -14.23 -22.37 -13.97
CA GLY A 148 -15.47 -22.14 -14.73
C GLY A 148 -16.17 -20.80 -14.47
N THR A 149 -15.65 -19.94 -13.58
CA THR A 149 -16.18 -18.59 -13.33
C THR A 149 -15.44 -17.54 -14.18
N VAL A 150 -16.03 -16.33 -14.29
CA VAL A 150 -15.38 -15.14 -14.91
C VAL A 150 -14.00 -14.83 -14.30
N LEU A 151 -13.76 -15.29 -13.07
CA LEU A 151 -12.50 -15.08 -12.34
C LEU A 151 -11.38 -16.06 -12.78
N ASN A 152 -11.70 -17.16 -13.45
CA ASN A 152 -10.72 -18.07 -14.05
C ASN A 152 -10.22 -17.55 -15.40
N ASN A 153 -9.74 -16.31 -15.40
CA ASN A 153 -9.13 -15.67 -16.55
C ASN A 153 -7.77 -15.12 -16.08
N ASP A 154 -6.77 -15.20 -16.97
CA ASP A 154 -5.47 -14.55 -16.81
C ASP A 154 -5.60 -13.09 -16.33
N ARG A 155 -6.68 -12.42 -16.74
CA ARG A 155 -7.06 -11.07 -16.28
C ARG A 155 -7.17 -10.95 -14.76
N PHE A 156 -7.76 -11.92 -14.05
CA PHE A 156 -7.88 -11.84 -12.59
C PHE A 156 -6.52 -12.00 -11.91
N ASN A 157 -5.71 -12.96 -12.37
CA ASN A 157 -4.35 -13.15 -11.83
C ASN A 157 -3.48 -11.91 -12.05
N LYS A 158 -3.60 -11.30 -13.24
CA LYS A 158 -2.96 -10.03 -13.58
C LYS A 158 -3.45 -8.90 -12.67
N LEU A 159 -4.76 -8.72 -12.53
CA LEU A 159 -5.34 -7.68 -11.67
C LEU A 159 -4.95 -7.86 -10.19
N ALA A 160 -4.96 -9.10 -9.69
CA ALA A 160 -4.52 -9.40 -8.34
C ALA A 160 -3.03 -9.08 -8.15
N GLY A 161 -2.19 -9.46 -9.11
CA GLY A 161 -0.76 -9.12 -9.12
C GLY A 161 -0.52 -7.62 -9.17
N GLU A 162 -1.21 -6.91 -10.06
CA GLU A 162 -1.15 -5.44 -10.19
C GLU A 162 -1.63 -4.76 -8.91
N GLY A 163 -2.72 -5.23 -8.28
CA GLY A 163 -3.20 -4.74 -7.00
C GLY A 163 -2.19 -4.92 -5.86
N PHE A 164 -1.55 -6.10 -5.77
CA PHE A 164 -0.50 -6.34 -4.78
C PHE A 164 0.75 -5.48 -5.03
N LEU A 165 1.17 -5.34 -6.29
CA LEU A 165 2.27 -4.45 -6.67
C LEU A 165 1.91 -2.99 -6.38
N PHE A 166 0.68 -2.58 -6.65
CA PHE A 166 0.18 -1.24 -6.38
C PHE A 166 0.24 -0.91 -4.89
N LEU A 167 -0.21 -1.83 -4.03
CA LEU A 167 -0.12 -1.73 -2.57
C LEU A 167 1.33 -1.75 -2.05
N GLY A 168 2.22 -2.54 -2.67
CA GLY A 168 3.64 -2.64 -2.29
C GLY A 168 4.57 -1.61 -2.94
N SER A 169 4.09 -0.81 -3.90
CA SER A 169 4.92 0.10 -4.70
C SER A 169 5.20 1.41 -3.97
N PHE A 170 6.47 1.60 -3.60
CA PHE A 170 7.02 2.88 -3.15
C PHE A 170 7.34 3.77 -4.36
N SER A 171 6.83 5.00 -4.43
CA SER A 171 7.18 5.93 -5.52
C SER A 171 8.17 7.00 -5.06
N ALA A 172 9.19 7.30 -5.87
CA ALA A 172 10.14 8.39 -5.58
C ALA A 172 9.47 9.79 -5.55
N SER A 173 8.36 9.95 -6.29
CA SER A 173 7.48 11.12 -6.16
C SER A 173 6.87 11.26 -4.78
N ASP A 174 6.87 10.17 -3.98
CA ASP A 174 6.29 10.18 -2.65
C ASP A 174 7.14 10.97 -1.64
N PHE A 175 8.45 11.11 -1.94
CA PHE A 175 9.46 11.71 -1.07
C PHE A 175 9.96 13.09 -1.53
N PHE A 176 9.97 13.38 -2.84
CA PHE A 176 10.52 14.63 -3.38
C PHE A 176 9.45 15.47 -4.08
N PRO A 177 8.75 16.37 -3.36
CA PRO A 177 7.62 17.14 -3.91
C PRO A 177 7.98 18.02 -5.12
N ASN A 178 9.21 18.52 -5.22
CA ASN A 178 9.63 19.44 -6.29
C ASN A 178 10.52 18.79 -7.38
N GLY A 179 10.71 17.46 -7.36
CA GLY A 179 11.64 16.78 -8.30
C GLY A 179 11.43 15.27 -8.49
N GLY A 180 10.57 14.63 -7.70
CA GLY A 180 10.32 13.19 -7.82
C GLY A 180 9.60 12.77 -9.11
N TRP A 181 9.00 13.72 -9.83
CA TRP A 181 8.46 13.49 -11.19
C TRP A 181 9.57 13.15 -12.20
N ILE A 182 10.78 13.68 -12.02
CA ILE A 182 11.94 13.39 -12.89
C ILE A 182 12.43 11.96 -12.64
N ILE A 183 12.52 11.55 -11.36
CA ILE A 183 12.92 10.20 -10.96
C ILE A 183 11.85 9.17 -11.38
N GLY A 184 10.58 9.51 -11.25
CA GLY A 184 9.45 8.69 -11.73
C GLY A 184 9.46 8.46 -13.25
N ARG A 185 9.98 9.44 -14.00
CA ARG A 185 10.19 9.35 -15.46
C ARG A 185 11.38 8.47 -15.83
N LEU A 186 12.47 8.52 -15.05
CA LEU A 186 13.68 7.71 -15.26
C LEU A 186 13.47 6.24 -14.85
N THR A 187 12.65 5.98 -13.83
CA THR A 187 12.35 4.62 -13.32
C THR A 187 11.23 3.91 -14.09
N GLY A 188 10.56 4.58 -15.03
CA GLY A 188 9.48 3.99 -15.85
C GLY A 188 8.15 3.79 -15.13
N LEU A 189 8.08 4.02 -13.81
CA LEU A 189 6.87 3.85 -12.99
C LEU A 189 5.71 4.76 -13.42
N GLN A 190 6.00 5.92 -14.02
CA GLN A 190 4.98 6.84 -14.50
C GLN A 190 4.25 6.32 -15.75
N GLY A 191 4.95 5.64 -16.65
CA GLY A 191 4.35 5.00 -17.84
C GLY A 191 3.62 3.68 -17.53
N TRP A 192 3.82 3.10 -16.35
CA TRP A 192 3.02 1.97 -15.85
C TRP A 192 1.69 2.47 -15.28
N ARG A 193 1.72 3.56 -14.50
CA ARG A 193 0.55 4.24 -13.90
C ARG A 193 -0.48 4.75 -14.92
N GLU A 194 -0.04 5.21 -16.09
CA GLU A 194 -0.92 5.74 -17.15
C GLU A 194 -1.55 4.66 -18.04
N ARG A 195 -1.15 3.40 -17.90
CA ARG A 195 -1.68 2.27 -18.70
C ARG A 195 -2.75 1.44 -17.99
N GLU A 196 -2.98 1.67 -16.70
CA GLU A 196 -3.91 0.91 -15.85
C GLU A 196 -5.15 1.70 -15.41
N VAL A 197 -5.33 2.92 -15.95
CA VAL A 197 -6.58 3.71 -15.87
C VAL A 197 -7.25 3.66 -17.23
#